data_AF-A0AA41Z5D6-F1
#
_entry.id   AF-A0AA41Z5D6-F1
#
_cell.length_a   1.000
_cell.length_b   1.000
_cell.length_c   1.000
_cell.angle_alpha   90.00
_cell.angle_beta   90.00
_cell.angle_gamma   90.00
#
_symmetry.space_group_name_H-M   'P 1'
#
loop_
_entity.id
_entity.type
_entity.pdbx_description
1 polymer ?
#
loop_
_entity_poly.entity_id
_entity_poly.type
_entity_poly.pdbx_seq_one_letter_code
_entity_poly.pdbx_strand_id
1 'polypeptide(L)'
;MSIGTLYLIVAIIAVALAVVAFFINRGNGRVMVGFTLMEIVIMAVIGVINGVLGTPNAMLGRLFMTFSGSYGFLAFAAICGGFYVAGPLCGYIIRKPGAATLAETMNGVAQVLSGNPNGIMVLAAGFLQGFMSDVAFAFYGYRKWTLSVLALSGALAPILQQIPEVYFFGVGDMGISYNLLALIIRMGSGALYAIILVKPIALALLRAGVLRGTQLAADERPLATTTQKLA
;
A
#
# COMPACT_ATOMS: atom_id res chain seq x y z
N MET A 1 5.59 -12.87 -26.78
CA MET A 1 5.35 -13.18 -25.35
C MET A 1 3.88 -13.00 -25.09
N SER A 2 3.19 -13.91 -24.39
CA SER A 2 1.78 -13.74 -24.05
C SER A 2 1.63 -12.86 -22.80
N ILE A 3 0.45 -12.25 -22.62
CA ILE A 3 0.15 -11.45 -21.42
C ILE A 3 0.25 -12.31 -20.14
N GLY A 4 -0.20 -13.58 -20.21
CA GLY A 4 -0.08 -14.53 -19.10
C GLY A 4 1.38 -14.82 -18.73
N THR A 5 2.26 -14.99 -19.71
CA THR A 5 3.70 -15.16 -19.46
C THR A 5 4.32 -13.92 -18.83
N LEU A 6 3.91 -12.71 -19.24
CA LEU A 6 4.37 -11.46 -18.62
C LEU A 6 4.02 -11.41 -17.12
N TYR A 7 2.75 -11.65 -16.78
CA TYR A 7 2.33 -11.59 -15.37
C TYR A 7 2.89 -12.74 -14.52
N LEU A 8 3.18 -13.88 -15.14
CA LEU A 8 3.92 -14.95 -14.48
C LEU A 8 5.35 -14.52 -14.17
N ILE A 9 6.04 -13.84 -15.09
CA ILE A 9 7.36 -13.23 -14.82
C ILE A 9 7.27 -12.18 -13.72
N VAL A 10 6.26 -11.30 -13.75
CA VAL A 10 6.03 -10.29 -12.69
C VAL A 10 5.82 -10.95 -11.34
N ALA A 11 5.02 -12.02 -11.27
CA ALA A 11 4.81 -12.79 -10.06
C ALA A 11 6.11 -13.45 -9.57
N ILE A 12 6.91 -14.03 -10.46
CA ILE A 12 8.23 -14.60 -10.12
C ILE A 12 9.16 -13.53 -9.57
N ILE A 13 9.23 -12.35 -10.20
CA ILE A 13 10.04 -11.23 -9.72
C ILE A 13 9.57 -10.81 -8.34
N ALA A 14 8.27 -10.66 -8.11
CA ALA A 14 7.72 -10.32 -6.81
C ALA A 14 8.06 -11.37 -5.73
N VAL A 15 7.96 -12.66 -6.06
CA VAL A 15 8.38 -13.75 -5.17
C VAL A 15 9.88 -13.68 -4.90
N ALA A 16 10.70 -13.44 -5.92
CA ALA A 16 12.15 -13.28 -5.76
C ALA A 16 12.49 -12.08 -4.85
N LEU A 17 11.81 -10.94 -5.03
CA LEU A 17 11.95 -9.76 -4.17
C LEU A 17 11.57 -10.09 -2.71
N ALA A 18 10.46 -10.81 -2.49
CA ALA A 18 10.05 -11.26 -1.18
C ALA A 18 11.06 -12.24 -0.55
N VAL A 19 11.62 -13.15 -1.34
CA VAL A 19 12.66 -14.10 -0.91
C VAL A 19 13.94 -13.35 -0.54
N VAL A 20 14.39 -12.39 -1.34
CA VAL A 20 15.55 -11.55 -1.02
C VAL A 20 15.30 -10.79 0.29
N ALA A 21 14.13 -10.17 0.43
CA ALA A 21 13.75 -9.49 1.66
C ALA A 21 13.70 -10.44 2.87
N PHE A 22 13.26 -11.69 2.69
CA PHE A 22 13.31 -12.72 3.72
C PHE A 22 14.75 -13.05 4.14
N PHE A 23 15.67 -13.22 3.19
CA PHE A 23 17.08 -13.49 3.48
C PHE A 23 17.77 -12.32 4.17
N ILE A 24 17.46 -11.07 3.79
CA ILE A 24 17.94 -9.86 4.48
C ILE A 24 17.52 -9.88 5.97
N ASN A 25 16.34 -10.42 6.27
CA ASN A 25 15.76 -10.44 7.62
C ASN A 25 16.07 -11.68 8.46
N ARG A 26 16.76 -12.67 7.88
CA ARG A 26 17.02 -13.97 8.53
C ARG A 26 17.83 -13.88 9.83
N GLY A 27 18.56 -12.79 10.05
CA GLY A 27 19.38 -12.59 11.26
C GLY A 27 18.63 -12.30 12.57
N ASN A 28 17.32 -12.06 12.56
CA ASN A 28 16.61 -11.54 13.74
C ASN A 28 15.66 -12.54 14.46
N GLY A 29 15.57 -13.80 14.04
CA GLY A 29 14.90 -14.88 14.79
C GLY A 29 13.38 -14.72 15.06
N ARG A 30 12.74 -13.61 14.67
CA ARG A 30 11.29 -13.38 14.79
C ARG A 30 10.71 -12.97 13.45
N VAL A 31 10.20 -13.95 12.70
CA VAL A 31 9.50 -13.73 11.42
C VAL A 31 8.07 -13.22 11.65
N MET A 32 7.48 -13.51 12.81
CA MET A 32 6.15 -13.07 13.20
C MET A 32 6.21 -12.38 14.56
N VAL A 33 5.84 -11.10 14.60
CA VAL A 33 5.67 -10.33 15.83
C VAL A 33 4.18 -10.16 16.05
N GLY A 34 3.69 -10.53 17.23
CA GLY A 34 2.29 -10.33 17.58
C GLY A 34 1.90 -8.85 17.52
N PHE A 35 0.73 -8.58 16.96
CA PHE A 35 0.11 -7.27 17.02
C PHE A 35 -0.63 -7.10 18.35
N THR A 36 -0.53 -5.91 18.93
CA THR A 36 -1.37 -5.51 20.06
C THR A 36 -2.78 -5.18 19.55
N LEU A 37 -3.77 -5.23 20.43
CA LEU A 37 -5.15 -4.85 20.09
C LEU A 37 -5.22 -3.45 19.49
N MET A 38 -4.48 -2.49 20.06
CA MET A 38 -4.45 -1.10 19.57
C MET A 38 -3.87 -1.00 18.16
N GLU A 39 -2.81 -1.75 17.84
CA GLU A 39 -2.25 -1.78 16.48
C GLU A 39 -3.26 -2.36 15.48
N ILE A 40 -3.97 -3.42 15.84
CA ILE A 40 -5.02 -4.02 15.00
C ILE A 40 -6.15 -3.00 14.76
N VAL A 41 -6.60 -2.31 15.80
CA VAL A 41 -7.63 -1.28 15.68
C VAL A 41 -7.17 -0.13 14.78
N ILE A 42 -5.93 0.33 14.91
CA ILE A 42 -5.37 1.39 14.05
C ILE A 42 -5.35 0.93 12.58
N MET A 43 -4.89 -0.29 12.30
CA MET A 43 -4.91 -0.85 10.94
C MET A 43 -6.33 -0.94 10.39
N ALA A 44 -7.27 -1.39 11.21
CA ALA A 44 -8.67 -1.52 10.82
C ALA A 44 -9.30 -0.17 10.49
N VAL A 45 -9.12 0.84 11.34
CA VAL A 45 -9.68 2.18 11.11
C VAL A 45 -9.08 2.81 9.87
N ILE A 46 -7.75 2.79 9.72
CA ILE A 46 -7.07 3.35 8.55
C ILE A 46 -7.47 2.60 7.27
N GLY A 47 -7.48 1.27 7.32
CA GLY A 47 -7.89 0.43 6.20
C GLY A 47 -9.33 0.72 5.78
N VAL A 48 -10.26 0.76 6.74
CA VAL A 48 -11.69 1.06 6.47
C VAL A 48 -11.87 2.44 5.86
N ILE A 49 -11.23 3.48 6.40
CA ILE A 49 -11.31 4.83 5.85
C ILE A 49 -10.80 4.84 4.41
N ASN A 50 -9.62 4.26 4.16
CA ASN A 50 -9.07 4.20 2.82
C ASN A 50 -9.96 3.39 1.86
N GLY A 51 -10.60 2.34 2.34
CA GLY A 51 -11.50 1.53 1.52
C GLY A 51 -12.82 2.19 1.18
N VAL A 52 -13.41 2.92 2.12
CA VAL A 52 -14.58 3.75 1.83
C VAL A 52 -14.22 4.84 0.82
N LEU A 53 -13.03 5.44 0.92
CA LEU A 53 -12.52 6.42 -0.06
C LEU A 53 -12.11 5.78 -1.40
N GLY A 54 -11.77 4.49 -1.40
CA GLY A 54 -11.47 3.72 -2.61
C GLY A 54 -12.67 3.61 -3.54
N THR A 55 -13.89 3.49 -3.03
CA THR A 55 -15.10 3.39 -3.84
C THR A 55 -15.36 4.60 -4.74
N PRO A 56 -15.38 5.86 -4.25
CA PRO A 56 -15.47 7.03 -5.12
C PRO A 56 -14.24 7.17 -6.03
N ASN A 57 -13.03 6.75 -5.59
CA ASN A 57 -11.85 6.72 -6.46
C ASN A 57 -12.02 5.74 -7.64
N ALA A 58 -12.67 4.59 -7.41
CA ALA A 58 -13.00 3.63 -8.45
C ALA A 58 -14.07 4.16 -9.41
N MET A 59 -15.06 4.90 -8.90
CA MET A 59 -16.04 5.60 -9.73
C MET A 59 -15.38 6.65 -10.62
N LEU A 60 -14.46 7.45 -10.07
CA LEU A 60 -13.67 8.41 -10.83
C LEU A 60 -12.81 7.72 -11.91
N GLY A 61 -12.23 6.57 -11.59
CA GLY A 61 -11.53 5.74 -12.57
C GLY A 61 -12.40 5.33 -13.75
N ARG A 62 -13.66 4.95 -13.50
CA ARG A 62 -14.62 4.64 -14.57
C ARG A 62 -14.93 5.85 -15.44
N LEU A 63 -15.03 7.04 -14.84
CA LEU A 63 -15.20 8.29 -15.61
C LEU A 63 -14.02 8.50 -16.55
N PHE A 64 -12.77 8.34 -16.09
CA PHE A 64 -11.61 8.44 -16.98
C PHE A 64 -11.63 7.41 -18.10
N MET A 65 -11.95 6.15 -17.79
CA MET A 65 -12.10 5.10 -18.81
C MET A 65 -13.19 5.41 -19.84
N THR A 66 -14.26 6.10 -19.43
CA THR A 66 -15.38 6.43 -20.31
C THR A 66 -15.07 7.65 -21.18
N PHE A 67 -14.51 8.71 -20.61
CA PHE A 67 -14.38 10.01 -21.28
C PHE A 67 -13.04 10.24 -21.97
N SER A 68 -12.01 9.45 -21.68
CA SER A 68 -10.66 9.65 -22.25
C SER A 68 -10.27 8.61 -23.31
N GLY A 69 -11.23 7.81 -23.79
CA GLY A 69 -11.02 6.80 -24.83
C GLY A 69 -9.85 5.86 -24.49
N SER A 70 -8.95 5.65 -25.44
CA SER A 70 -7.78 4.76 -25.28
C SER A 70 -6.78 5.21 -24.20
N TYR A 71 -6.87 6.44 -23.69
CA TYR A 71 -6.01 6.93 -22.60
C TYR A 71 -6.64 6.80 -21.22
N GLY A 72 -7.92 6.40 -21.15
CA GLY A 72 -8.66 6.40 -19.89
C GLY A 72 -8.09 5.46 -18.82
N PHE A 73 -7.55 4.30 -19.21
CA PHE A 73 -6.89 3.42 -18.25
C PHE A 73 -5.55 3.99 -17.76
N LEU A 74 -4.80 4.73 -18.59
CA LEU A 74 -3.58 5.43 -18.16
C LEU A 74 -3.89 6.61 -17.23
N ALA A 75 -4.98 7.34 -17.49
CA ALA A 75 -5.46 8.38 -16.58
C ALA A 75 -5.92 7.80 -15.24
N PHE A 76 -6.60 6.66 -15.26
CA PHE A 76 -6.94 5.92 -14.04
C PHE A 76 -5.70 5.45 -13.28
N ALA A 77 -4.68 4.94 -13.98
CA ALA A 77 -3.40 4.55 -13.41
C ALA A 77 -2.73 5.69 -12.61
N ALA A 78 -2.91 6.96 -13.02
CA ALA A 78 -2.33 8.11 -12.35
C ALA A 78 -2.97 8.44 -10.99
N ILE A 79 -4.22 8.04 -10.74
CA ILE A 79 -4.91 8.24 -9.45
C ILE A 79 -4.93 6.99 -8.57
N CYS A 80 -4.35 5.89 -9.07
CA CYS A 80 -4.38 4.62 -8.36
C CYS A 80 -3.61 4.64 -7.02
N GLY A 81 -2.66 5.54 -6.83
CA GLY A 81 -1.95 5.72 -5.57
C GLY A 81 -2.86 5.94 -4.36
N GLY A 82 -4.06 6.50 -4.57
CA GLY A 82 -5.08 6.66 -3.52
C GLY A 82 -5.57 5.33 -2.92
N PHE A 83 -5.55 4.24 -3.69
CA PHE A 83 -5.96 2.93 -3.18
C PHE A 83 -4.93 2.30 -2.24
N TYR A 84 -3.68 2.74 -2.30
CA TYR A 84 -2.54 2.05 -1.68
C TYR A 84 -2.02 2.75 -0.42
N VAL A 85 -2.67 3.82 0.04
CA VAL A 85 -2.14 4.69 1.11
C VAL A 85 -2.14 3.98 2.46
N ALA A 86 -3.11 3.08 2.71
CA ALA A 86 -3.27 2.40 4.00
C ALA A 86 -2.03 1.55 4.36
N GLY A 87 -1.44 0.87 3.38
CA GLY A 87 -0.28 0.00 3.55
C GLY A 87 0.96 0.74 4.05
N PRO A 88 1.52 1.68 3.27
CA PRO A 88 2.67 2.49 3.67
C PRO A 88 2.42 3.26 4.97
N LEU A 89 1.19 3.75 5.20
CA LEU A 89 0.84 4.47 6.42
C LEU A 89 0.89 3.57 7.65
N CYS A 90 0.23 2.40 7.61
CA CYS A 90 0.25 1.46 8.74
C CYS A 90 1.62 0.84 8.95
N GLY A 91 2.34 0.54 7.87
CA GLY A 91 3.75 0.13 7.92
C GLY A 91 4.61 1.15 8.67
N TYR A 92 4.49 2.44 8.35
CA TYR A 92 5.22 3.53 8.98
C TYR A 92 4.88 3.74 10.47
N ILE A 93 3.60 3.61 10.83
CA ILE A 93 3.11 3.81 12.20
C ILE A 93 3.51 2.63 13.10
N ILE A 94 3.24 1.40 12.66
CA ILE A 94 3.31 0.18 13.49
C ILE A 94 4.71 -0.43 13.46
N ARG A 95 5.38 -0.34 12.30
CA ARG A 95 6.77 -0.77 12.13
C ARG A 95 7.02 -2.26 12.41
N LYS A 96 6.02 -3.09 12.10
CA LYS A 96 6.06 -4.56 12.23
C LYS A 96 5.80 -5.23 10.88
N PRO A 97 6.36 -6.43 10.64
CA PRO A 97 6.07 -7.20 9.44
C PRO A 97 4.59 -7.59 9.38
N GLY A 98 3.97 -7.39 8.23
CA GLY A 98 2.55 -7.71 8.00
C GLY A 98 1.60 -6.54 8.26
N ALA A 99 2.08 -5.41 8.78
CA ALA A 99 1.23 -4.26 9.09
C ALA A 99 0.62 -3.65 7.81
N ALA A 100 1.39 -3.54 6.73
CA ALA A 100 0.88 -3.02 5.47
C ALA A 100 -0.11 -3.99 4.82
N THR A 101 0.20 -5.29 4.85
CA THR A 101 -0.65 -6.36 4.30
C THR A 101 -2.01 -6.40 4.98
N LEU A 102 -2.05 -6.36 6.31
CA LEU A 102 -3.31 -6.41 7.06
C LEU A 102 -4.16 -5.16 6.83
N ALA A 103 -3.55 -3.97 6.88
CA ALA A 103 -4.26 -2.72 6.64
C ALA A 103 -4.88 -2.67 5.24
N GLU A 104 -4.16 -3.13 4.22
CA GLU A 104 -4.65 -3.17 2.84
C GLU A 104 -5.68 -4.28 2.61
N THR A 105 -5.60 -5.39 3.35
CA THR A 105 -6.65 -6.41 3.34
C THR A 105 -7.96 -5.86 3.93
N MET A 106 -7.87 -5.14 5.04
CA MET A 106 -9.02 -4.46 5.66
C MET A 106 -9.59 -3.36 4.75
N ASN A 107 -8.73 -2.64 4.04
CA ASN A 107 -9.11 -1.72 2.97
C ASN A 107 -9.93 -2.44 1.87
N GLY A 108 -9.42 -3.57 1.36
CA GLY A 108 -10.14 -4.38 0.37
C GLY A 108 -11.53 -4.82 0.86
N VAL A 109 -11.64 -5.28 2.11
CA VAL A 109 -12.94 -5.63 2.72
C VAL A 109 -13.89 -4.42 2.74
N ALA A 110 -13.41 -3.26 3.18
CA ALA A 110 -14.22 -2.04 3.24
C ALA A 110 -14.64 -1.52 1.85
N GLN A 111 -13.80 -1.70 0.83
CA GLN A 111 -14.17 -1.42 -0.56
C GLN A 111 -15.35 -2.29 -1.01
N VAL A 112 -15.28 -3.61 -0.76
CA VAL A 112 -16.39 -4.52 -1.11
C VAL A 112 -17.68 -4.08 -0.42
N LEU A 113 -17.61 -3.82 0.89
CA LEU A 113 -18.79 -3.47 1.69
C LEU A 113 -19.36 -2.09 1.35
N SER A 114 -18.55 -1.16 0.86
CA SER A 114 -19.02 0.16 0.42
C SER A 114 -19.58 0.17 -1.01
N GLY A 115 -19.69 -1.00 -1.66
CA GLY A 115 -20.24 -1.12 -2.99
C GLY A 115 -19.26 -0.75 -4.10
N ASN A 116 -17.96 -0.98 -3.88
CA ASN A 116 -16.95 -0.75 -4.91
C ASN A 116 -17.33 -1.53 -6.18
N PRO A 117 -17.40 -0.85 -7.33
CA PRO A 117 -17.99 -1.45 -8.52
C PRO A 117 -17.08 -2.51 -9.16
N ASN A 118 -15.84 -2.64 -8.69
CA ASN A 118 -14.91 -3.72 -9.06
C ASN A 118 -15.22 -5.04 -8.32
N GLY A 119 -16.15 -5.05 -7.37
CA GLY A 119 -16.65 -6.27 -6.72
C GLY A 119 -15.62 -6.96 -5.82
N ILE A 120 -15.79 -8.27 -5.57
CA ILE A 120 -15.00 -9.04 -4.58
C ILE A 120 -13.50 -9.10 -4.88
N MET A 121 -13.09 -8.90 -6.14
CA MET A 121 -11.67 -8.99 -6.51
C MET A 121 -10.81 -7.88 -5.89
N VAL A 122 -11.42 -6.77 -5.45
CA VAL A 122 -10.68 -5.71 -4.72
C VAL A 122 -10.11 -6.22 -3.41
N LEU A 123 -10.67 -7.29 -2.83
CA LEU A 123 -10.11 -7.96 -1.66
C LEU A 123 -8.79 -8.66 -2.00
N ALA A 124 -8.75 -9.39 -3.12
CA ALA A 124 -7.52 -10.01 -3.61
C ALA A 124 -6.48 -8.95 -4.00
N ALA A 125 -6.91 -7.89 -4.67
CA ALA A 125 -6.06 -6.74 -5.02
C ALA A 125 -5.48 -6.06 -3.77
N GLY A 126 -6.30 -5.84 -2.73
CA GLY A 126 -5.91 -5.27 -1.44
C GLY A 126 -4.87 -6.12 -0.71
N PHE A 127 -5.07 -7.44 -0.66
CA PHE A 127 -4.08 -8.34 -0.09
C PHE A 127 -2.74 -8.28 -0.83
N LEU A 128 -2.77 -8.40 -2.16
CA LEU A 128 -1.57 -8.42 -3.00
C LEU A 128 -0.80 -7.09 -2.98
N GLN A 129 -1.50 -5.95 -2.97
CA GLN A 129 -0.87 -4.64 -2.91
C GLN A 129 -0.24 -4.40 -1.52
N GLY A 130 -0.92 -4.82 -0.45
CA GLY A 130 -0.39 -4.75 0.91
C GLY A 130 0.85 -5.62 1.10
N PHE A 131 0.84 -6.82 0.53
CA PHE A 131 1.99 -7.71 0.54
C PHE A 131 3.22 -7.07 -0.11
N MET A 132 3.06 -6.47 -1.29
CA MET A 132 4.17 -5.78 -1.96
C MET A 132 4.61 -4.51 -1.23
N SER A 133 3.69 -3.80 -0.59
CA SER A 133 3.98 -2.67 0.28
C SER A 133 4.83 -3.08 1.50
N ASP A 134 4.55 -4.26 2.09
CA ASP A 134 5.36 -4.85 3.17
C ASP A 134 6.75 -5.28 2.68
N VAL A 135 6.85 -5.88 1.49
CA VAL A 135 8.14 -6.28 0.89
C VAL A 135 9.10 -5.09 0.79
N ALA A 136 8.60 -3.88 0.49
CA ALA A 136 9.41 -2.66 0.48
C ALA A 136 10.06 -2.36 1.84
N PHE A 137 9.31 -2.49 2.94
CA PHE A 137 9.84 -2.29 4.29
C PHE A 137 10.79 -3.43 4.68
N ALA A 138 10.50 -4.65 4.25
CA ALA A 138 11.32 -5.83 4.47
C ALA A 138 12.69 -5.72 3.79
N PHE A 139 12.82 -5.05 2.64
CA PHE A 139 14.13 -4.76 2.01
C PHE A 139 15.09 -3.98 2.91
N TYR A 140 14.57 -3.09 3.75
CA TYR A 140 15.35 -2.35 4.74
C TYR A 140 15.31 -2.97 6.13
N GLY A 141 14.83 -4.22 6.20
CA GLY A 141 14.65 -5.03 7.38
C GLY A 141 13.82 -4.41 8.50
N TYR A 142 12.84 -3.58 8.16
CA TYR A 142 12.02 -2.83 9.12
C TYR A 142 12.84 -1.91 10.04
N ARG A 143 14.03 -1.47 9.60
CA ARG A 143 14.94 -0.60 10.38
C ARG A 143 14.97 0.85 9.90
N LYS A 144 14.55 1.11 8.66
CA LYS A 144 14.59 2.45 8.05
C LYS A 144 13.19 2.92 7.67
N TRP A 145 12.88 4.15 8.07
CA TRP A 145 11.56 4.77 7.91
C TRP A 145 11.67 6.15 7.20
N THR A 146 12.50 6.22 6.16
CA THR A 146 12.72 7.46 5.41
C THR A 146 11.65 7.67 4.34
N LEU A 147 11.58 8.88 3.79
CA LEU A 147 10.63 9.22 2.72
C LEU A 147 10.84 8.33 1.48
N SER A 148 12.08 7.95 1.17
CA SER A 148 12.41 7.04 0.07
C SER A 148 11.86 5.62 0.31
N VAL A 149 11.86 5.13 1.55
CA VAL A 149 11.27 3.81 1.88
C VAL A 149 9.75 3.85 1.72
N LEU A 150 9.11 4.96 2.14
CA LEU A 150 7.67 5.15 1.92
C LEU A 150 7.33 5.21 0.44
N ALA A 151 8.11 5.96 -0.35
CA ALA A 151 7.96 6.03 -1.80
C ALA A 151 8.09 4.64 -2.44
N LEU A 152 9.08 3.85 -2.02
CA LEU A 152 9.27 2.48 -2.50
C LEU A 152 8.08 1.59 -2.13
N SER A 153 7.54 1.71 -0.91
CA SER A 153 6.37 0.97 -0.46
C SER A 153 5.14 1.23 -1.32
N GLY A 154 4.86 2.50 -1.63
CA GLY A 154 3.80 2.86 -2.56
C GLY A 154 4.09 2.41 -4.01
N ALA A 155 5.35 2.47 -4.44
CA ALA A 155 5.75 2.07 -5.80
C ALA A 155 5.64 0.55 -6.03
N LEU A 156 5.92 -0.28 -5.03
CA LEU A 156 5.85 -1.74 -5.19
C LEU A 156 4.42 -2.28 -5.11
N ALA A 157 3.51 -1.59 -4.41
CA ALA A 157 2.11 -1.99 -4.24
C ALA A 157 1.41 -2.46 -5.54
N PRO A 158 1.46 -1.71 -6.67
CA PRO A 158 0.72 -2.10 -7.88
C PRO A 158 1.25 -3.36 -8.60
N ILE A 159 2.46 -3.84 -8.28
CA ILE A 159 3.13 -4.91 -9.03
C ILE A 159 2.30 -6.20 -9.07
N LEU A 160 1.80 -6.65 -7.91
CA LEU A 160 0.94 -7.83 -7.84
C LEU A 160 -0.55 -7.48 -7.95
N GLN A 161 -0.93 -6.27 -7.54
CA GLN A 161 -2.29 -5.75 -7.61
C GLN A 161 -2.88 -5.79 -9.02
N GLN A 162 -2.06 -5.54 -10.04
CA GLN A 162 -2.50 -5.54 -11.44
C GLN A 162 -2.87 -6.93 -11.97
N ILE A 163 -2.44 -8.02 -11.31
CA ILE A 163 -2.73 -9.39 -11.74
C ILE A 163 -4.25 -9.65 -11.76
N PRO A 164 -5.00 -9.48 -10.64
CA PRO A 164 -6.45 -9.54 -10.67
C PRO A 164 -7.08 -8.68 -11.77
N GLU A 165 -6.60 -7.44 -11.97
CA GLU A 165 -7.22 -6.55 -12.94
C GLU A 165 -7.09 -7.03 -14.39
N VAL A 166 -5.94 -7.62 -14.73
CA VAL A 166 -5.70 -8.13 -16.09
C VAL A 166 -6.63 -9.28 -16.44
N TYR A 167 -6.83 -10.20 -15.49
CA TYR A 167 -7.66 -11.39 -15.71
C TYR A 167 -9.16 -11.09 -15.64
N PHE A 168 -9.58 -10.13 -14.82
CA PHE A 168 -11.00 -9.87 -14.60
C PHE A 168 -11.56 -8.68 -15.37
N PHE A 169 -10.74 -7.68 -15.73
CA PHE A 169 -11.19 -6.47 -16.45
C PHE A 169 -10.73 -6.42 -17.91
N GLY A 170 -10.12 -7.49 -18.44
CA GLY A 170 -9.73 -7.56 -19.85
C GLY A 170 -8.63 -6.57 -20.27
N VAL A 171 -7.97 -5.92 -19.30
CA VAL A 171 -6.88 -4.96 -19.59
C VAL A 171 -5.72 -5.64 -20.32
N GLY A 172 -5.57 -6.96 -20.17
CA GLY A 172 -4.57 -7.74 -20.90
C GLY A 172 -4.67 -7.63 -22.43
N ASP A 173 -5.87 -7.37 -22.96
CA ASP A 173 -6.09 -7.29 -24.41
C ASP A 173 -5.61 -5.96 -25.02
N MET A 174 -5.28 -4.97 -24.19
CA MET A 174 -4.73 -3.68 -24.63
C MET A 174 -3.25 -3.75 -25.05
N GLY A 175 -2.63 -4.92 -24.91
CA GLY A 175 -1.24 -5.16 -25.31
C GLY A 175 -0.23 -4.95 -24.18
N ILE A 176 0.93 -5.59 -24.35
CA ILE A 176 2.00 -5.66 -23.33
C ILE A 176 2.59 -4.28 -23.03
N SER A 177 2.90 -3.50 -24.07
CA SER A 177 3.49 -2.17 -23.93
C SER A 177 2.57 -1.22 -23.17
N TYR A 178 1.26 -1.28 -23.44
CA TYR A 178 0.26 -0.48 -22.75
C TYR A 178 0.15 -0.85 -21.25
N ASN A 179 0.11 -2.14 -20.94
CA ASN A 179 0.06 -2.63 -19.56
C ASN A 179 1.33 -2.29 -18.75
N LEU A 180 2.51 -2.34 -19.39
CA LEU A 180 3.76 -1.93 -18.76
C LEU A 180 3.82 -0.43 -18.51
N LEU A 181 3.34 0.39 -19.47
CA LEU A 181 3.25 1.82 -19.28
C LEU A 181 2.28 2.16 -18.13
N ALA A 182 1.11 1.52 -18.10
CA ALA A 182 0.16 1.67 -17.01
C ALA A 182 0.77 1.29 -15.66
N LEU A 183 1.52 0.17 -15.60
CA LEU A 183 2.22 -0.23 -14.39
C LEU A 183 3.20 0.86 -13.92
N ILE A 184 4.05 1.39 -14.80
CA ILE A 184 5.01 2.45 -14.46
C ILE A 184 4.30 3.69 -13.91
N ILE A 185 3.18 4.10 -14.54
CA ILE A 185 2.38 5.23 -14.07
C ILE A 185 1.80 4.93 -12.68
N ARG A 186 1.29 3.72 -12.44
CA ARG A 186 0.77 3.31 -11.12
C ARG A 186 1.85 3.31 -10.06
N MET A 187 3.06 2.84 -10.39
CA MET A 187 4.21 2.86 -9.48
C MET A 187 4.58 4.29 -9.10
N GLY A 188 4.62 5.20 -10.09
CA GLY A 188 4.84 6.63 -9.88
C GLY A 188 3.75 7.28 -9.01
N SER A 189 2.48 6.96 -9.29
CA SER A 189 1.33 7.41 -8.51
C SER A 189 1.42 6.93 -7.04
N GLY A 190 1.65 5.63 -6.83
CA GLY A 190 1.81 5.06 -5.49
C GLY A 190 2.95 5.71 -4.70
N ALA A 191 4.11 5.91 -5.33
CA ALA A 191 5.23 6.62 -4.71
C ALA A 191 4.85 8.05 -4.32
N LEU A 192 4.22 8.80 -5.23
CA LEU A 192 3.84 10.18 -5.01
C LEU A 192 2.84 10.32 -3.85
N TYR A 193 1.78 9.50 -3.84
CA TYR A 193 0.80 9.48 -2.76
C TYR A 193 1.43 9.09 -1.43
N ALA A 194 2.34 8.11 -1.42
CA ALA A 194 3.05 7.73 -0.20
C ALA A 194 3.92 8.86 0.35
N ILE A 195 4.64 9.60 -0.51
CA ILE A 195 5.45 10.76 -0.10
C ILE A 195 4.57 11.87 0.47
N ILE A 196 3.49 12.21 -0.24
CA ILE A 196 2.66 13.38 0.09
C ILE A 196 1.80 13.11 1.32
N LEU A 197 1.20 11.93 1.44
CA LEU A 197 0.13 11.70 2.43
C LEU A 197 0.61 11.02 3.72
N VAL A 198 1.54 10.07 3.63
CA VAL A 198 1.84 9.19 4.78
C VAL A 198 2.39 9.97 5.97
N LYS A 199 3.44 10.77 5.78
CA LYS A 199 4.05 11.52 6.89
C LYS A 199 3.10 12.56 7.49
N PRO A 200 2.44 13.44 6.71
CA PRO A 200 1.52 14.42 7.28
C PRO A 200 0.38 13.77 8.06
N ILE A 201 -0.22 12.70 7.54
CA ILE A 201 -1.30 11.98 8.24
C ILE A 201 -0.76 11.34 9.53
N ALA A 202 0.37 10.63 9.47
CA ALA A 202 0.95 9.99 10.64
C ALA A 202 1.29 11.00 11.75
N LEU A 203 1.84 12.17 11.40
CA LEU A 203 2.14 13.23 12.35
C LEU A 203 0.87 13.91 12.89
N ALA A 204 -0.15 14.10 12.08
CA ALA A 204 -1.44 14.62 12.53
C ALA A 204 -2.10 13.67 13.54
N LEU A 205 -2.10 12.37 13.26
CA LEU A 205 -2.60 11.34 14.17
C LEU A 205 -1.77 11.26 15.46
N LEU A 206 -0.45 11.45 15.36
CA LEU A 206 0.43 11.51 16.53
C LEU A 206 0.08 12.71 17.42
N ARG A 207 -0.11 13.89 16.83
CA ARG A 207 -0.52 15.13 17.54
C ARG A 207 -1.91 15.02 18.16
N ALA A 208 -2.83 14.31 17.51
CA ALA A 208 -4.14 13.98 18.05
C ALA A 208 -4.08 12.98 19.23
N GLY A 209 -2.92 12.37 19.48
CA GLY A 209 -2.70 11.46 20.61
C GLY A 209 -3.33 10.08 20.42
N VAL A 210 -3.82 9.74 19.22
CA VAL A 210 -4.49 8.47 18.94
C VAL A 210 -3.52 7.32 18.65
N LEU A 211 -2.23 7.63 18.42
CA LEU A 211 -1.19 6.64 18.14
C LEU A 211 -0.43 6.15 19.39
N ARG A 212 -0.98 6.37 20.59
CA ARG A 212 -0.36 5.91 21.85
C ARG A 212 -0.17 4.38 21.81
N GLY A 213 1.04 3.93 22.14
CA GLY A 213 1.40 2.50 22.13
C GLY A 213 1.91 1.97 20.79
N THR A 214 1.99 2.81 19.74
CA THR A 214 2.67 2.45 18.49
C THR A 214 4.16 2.74 18.55
N GLN A 215 4.95 2.11 17.68
CA GLN A 215 6.39 2.35 17.57
C GLN A 215 6.71 3.78 17.13
N LEU A 216 5.93 4.35 16.19
CA LEU A 216 6.11 5.75 15.80
C LEU A 216 5.98 6.71 17.00
N ALA A 217 5.02 6.47 17.89
CA ALA A 217 4.85 7.29 19.09
C ALA A 217 5.97 7.09 20.14
N ALA A 218 6.64 5.93 20.14
CA ALA A 218 7.78 5.68 21.01
C ALA A 218 9.03 6.45 20.52
N ASP A 219 9.26 6.47 19.21
CA ASP A 219 10.41 7.14 18.60
C ASP A 219 10.33 8.68 18.67
N GLU A 220 9.12 9.23 18.56
CA GLU A 220 8.90 10.69 18.60
C GLU A 220 8.68 11.22 20.04
N ARG A 221 8.68 10.35 21.05
CA ARG A 221 8.55 10.69 22.47
C ARG A 221 9.71 11.46 23.15
N PRO A 222 10.91 11.69 22.57
CA PRO A 222 11.99 12.40 23.29
C PRO A 222 11.91 13.93 23.40
N LEU A 223 10.93 14.62 22.80
CA LEU A 223 10.94 16.11 22.75
C LEU A 223 9.96 16.81 23.70
N ALA A 224 9.01 16.09 24.31
CA ALA A 224 8.00 16.72 25.17
C ALA A 224 8.44 16.89 26.65
N THR A 225 9.41 16.10 27.12
CA THR A 225 9.84 16.09 28.53
C THR A 225 11.05 16.97 28.84
N THR A 226 11.81 17.40 27.83
CA THR A 226 13.00 18.24 28.02
C THR A 226 12.62 19.72 28.21
N THR A 227 11.55 20.20 27.56
CA THR A 227 11.10 21.59 27.68
C THR A 227 10.37 21.89 28.99
N GLN A 228 9.90 20.86 29.70
CA GLN A 228 9.16 21.02 30.97
C GLN A 228 10.06 20.96 32.22
N LYS A 229 11.37 20.67 32.05
CA LYS A 229 12.37 20.69 33.14
C LYS A 229 13.24 21.95 33.14
N LEU A 230 12.97 22.90 32.25
CA LEU A 230 13.70 24.17 32.12
C LEU A 230 12.81 25.41 32.33
N ALA A 231 11.62 25.22 32.93
CA ALA A 231 10.72 26.30 33.32
C ALA A 231 10.52 26.27 34.84
#